data_AF-K2FFQ6-F1
#
_entry.id   AF-K2FFQ6-F1
#
_cell.length_a   1.000
_cell.length_b   1.000
_cell.length_c   1.000
_cell.angle_alpha   90.00
_cell.angle_beta   90.00
_cell.angle_gamma   90.00
#
_symmetry.space_group_name_H-M   'P 1'
#
loop_
_entity.id
_entity.type
_entity.pdbx_description
1 polymer ?
#
loop_
_entity_poly.entity_id
_entity_poly.type
_entity_poly.pdbx_seq_one_letter_code
_entity_poly.pdbx_strand_id
1 'polypeptide(L)' 'MKLHISNTAGLNIFTAYGEGFVAVNHEKYEKNLILLPESIITEWSTASIATLSEADMQKLLA' A
#
# COMPACT_ATOMS: atom_id res chain seq x y z
N MET A 1 -31.34 -6.89 3.25
CA MET A 1 -30.32 -5.83 3.12
C MET A 1 -29.55 -6.07 1.83
N LYS A 2 -29.55 -5.12 0.89
CA LYS A 2 -28.68 -5.19 -0.30
C LYS A 2 -27.39 -4.45 0.05
N LEU A 3 -26.29 -5.16 0.22
CA LEU A 3 -24.98 -4.52 0.29
C LEU A 3 -24.68 -3.95 -1.09
N HIS A 4 -24.67 -2.63 -1.20
CA HIS A 4 -24.01 -1.98 -2.30
C HIS A 4 -22.51 -2.26 -2.15
N ILE A 5 -21.96 -3.05 -3.06
CA ILE A 5 -20.51 -3.13 -3.24
C ILE A 5 -20.08 -1.71 -3.60
N SER A 6 -19.31 -1.08 -2.71
CA SER A 6 -18.69 0.21 -2.98
C SER A 6 -17.96 0.11 -4.32
N ASN A 7 -18.30 1.00 -5.25
CA ASN A 7 -17.63 1.04 -6.56
C ASN A 7 -16.21 1.57 -6.34
N THR A 8 -15.27 0.65 -6.10
CA THR A 8 -13.85 0.94 -5.95
C THR A 8 -13.12 0.86 -7.28
N ALA A 9 -13.85 0.96 -8.39
CA ALA A 9 -13.28 0.96 -9.72
C ALA A 9 -12.31 2.14 -9.86
N GLY A 10 -11.04 1.82 -10.11
CA GLY A 10 -9.95 2.80 -10.19
C GLY A 10 -9.24 3.09 -8.88
N LEU A 11 -9.62 2.46 -7.76
CA LEU A 11 -8.94 2.64 -6.48
C LEU A 11 -7.96 1.51 -6.18
N ASN A 12 -6.81 1.85 -5.60
CA ASN A 12 -5.86 0.88 -5.10
C ASN A 12 -6.27 0.34 -3.73
N ILE A 13 -6.56 -0.96 -3.68
CA ILE A 13 -7.08 -1.63 -2.48
C ILE A 13 -6.30 -2.90 -2.19
N PHE A 14 -5.98 -3.11 -0.92
CA PHE A 14 -5.46 -4.38 -0.44
C PHE A 14 -6.48 -5.50 -0.64
N THR A 15 -6.11 -6.44 -1.51
CA THR A 15 -6.89 -7.62 -1.88
C THR A 15 -6.48 -8.86 -1.09
N ALA A 16 -5.22 -8.96 -0.64
CA ALA A 16 -4.75 -10.06 0.19
C ALA A 16 -3.53 -9.66 1.04
N TYR A 17 -3.30 -10.43 2.10
CA TYR A 17 -2.09 -10.37 2.92
C TYR A 17 -1.49 -11.78 2.96
N GLY A 18 -0.18 -11.89 2.83
CA GLY A 18 0.55 -13.15 2.95
C GLY A 18 1.86 -12.96 3.70
N GLU A 19 2.59 -14.06 3.91
CA GLU A 19 3.88 -14.01 4.57
C GLU A 19 4.90 -13.29 3.68
N GLY A 20 5.36 -12.12 4.13
CA GLY A 20 6.33 -11.31 3.41
C GLY A 20 5.78 -10.51 2.22
N PHE A 21 4.45 -10.55 1.96
CA PHE A 21 3.86 -9.77 0.88
C PHE A 21 2.45 -9.25 1.19
N VAL A 22 2.10 -8.17 0.52
CA VAL A 22 0.72 -7.65 0.45
C VAL A 22 0.29 -7.63 -1.00
N ALA A 23 -0.97 -7.96 -1.28
CA ALA A 23 -1.51 -7.89 -2.63
C ALA A 23 -2.45 -6.69 -2.76
N VAL A 24 -2.17 -5.79 -3.70
CA VAL A 24 -3.02 -4.66 -4.06
C VAL A 24 -3.58 -4.90 -5.45
N ASN A 25 -4.91 -4.84 -5.63
CA ASN A 25 -5.54 -5.13 -6.93
C ASN A 25 -5.11 -6.46 -7.57
N HIS A 26 -4.86 -7.50 -6.77
CA HIS A 26 -4.29 -8.81 -7.18
C HIS A 26 -2.81 -8.80 -7.61
N GLU A 27 -2.13 -7.65 -7.58
CA GLU A 27 -0.68 -7.56 -7.76
C GLU A 27 0.03 -7.70 -6.41
N LYS A 28 1.06 -8.55 -6.36
CA LYS A 28 1.81 -8.85 -5.12
C LYS A 28 3.00 -7.92 -4.96
N TYR A 29 3.19 -7.42 -3.74
CA TYR A 29 4.30 -6.57 -3.35
C TYR A 29 4.99 -7.13 -2.11
N GLU A 30 6.29 -7.38 -2.25
CA GLU A 30 7.15 -7.96 -1.20
C GLU A 30 8.04 -6.91 -0.51
N LYS A 31 7.89 -5.64 -0.88
CA LYS A 31 8.66 -4.51 -0.36
C LYS A 31 7.73 -3.49 0.29
N ASN A 32 8.30 -2.61 1.12
CA ASN A 32 7.54 -1.51 1.69
C ASN A 32 7.04 -0.59 0.57
N LEU A 33 5.76 -0.22 0.64
CA LEU A 33 5.08 0.62 -0.33
C LEU A 33 4.12 1.57 0.37
N ILE A 34 3.83 2.70 -0.27
CA ILE A 34 2.73 3.59 0.13
C ILE A 34 1.57 3.34 -0.81
N LEU A 35 0.42 3.03 -0.23
CA LEU A 35 -0.82 2.84 -0.96
C LEU A 35 -1.67 4.12 -0.85
N LEU A 36 -1.87 4.81 -1.97
CA LEU A 36 -2.85 5.89 -2.12
C LEU A 36 -4.03 5.38 -2.96
N PRO A 37 -5.22 5.98 -2.82
CA PRO A 37 -6.39 5.56 -3.58
C PRO A 37 -6.13 5.58 -5.10
N GLU A 38 -5.41 6.56 -5.62
CA GLU A 38 -5.16 6.71 -7.06
C GLU A 38 -3.72 6.37 -7.49
N SER A 39 -2.80 6.18 -6.53
CA SER A 39 -1.37 5.96 -6.80
C SER A 39 -0.77 4.91 -5.86
N ILE A 40 0.24 4.18 -6.35
CA ILE A 40 1.04 3.27 -5.53
C ILE A 40 2.49 3.69 -5.65
N ILE A 41 3.15 3.95 -4.52
CA ILE A 41 4.59 4.22 -4.47
C ILE A 41 5.29 2.95 -4.00
N THR A 42 5.83 2.20 -4.96
CA THR A 42 6.65 1.02 -4.68
C THR A 42 8.02 1.45 -4.15
N GLU A 43 8.66 0.58 -3.36
CA GLU A 43 10.02 0.81 -2.83
C GLU A 43 10.15 2.10 -2.00
N TRP A 44 9.09 2.41 -1.24
CA TRP A 44 9.04 3.62 -0.42
C TRP A 44 10.27 3.75 0.48
N SER A 45 10.61 2.66 1.19
CA SER A 45 11.81 2.56 2.01
C SER A 45 12.26 1.10 2.14
N THR A 46 13.52 0.85 2.46
CA THR A 46 14.04 -0.45 2.91
C THR A 46 14.12 -0.54 4.43
N ALA A 47 13.73 0.52 5.13
CA ALA A 47 13.75 0.57 6.58
C ALA A 47 12.77 -0.44 7.19
N SER A 48 13.21 -1.07 8.28
CA SER A 48 12.32 -1.76 9.20
C SER A 48 11.71 -0.74 10.17
N ILE A 49 10.68 -1.14 10.93
CA ILE A 49 10.05 -0.26 11.94
C ILE A 49 11.09 0.36 12.89
N ALA A 50 12.17 -0.36 13.21
CA ALA A 50 13.24 0.11 14.08
C ALA A 50 14.20 1.15 13.43
N THR A 51 14.31 1.16 12.10
CA THR A 51 15.20 2.06 11.35
C THR A 51 14.43 3.14 10.61
N LEU A 52 13.10 3.13 10.69
CA LEU A 52 12.22 4.10 10.07
C LEU A 52 12.50 5.48 10.67
N SER A 53 12.89 6.42 9.82
CA SER A 53 13.26 7.77 10.23
C SER A 53 12.30 8.81 9.65
N GLU A 54 12.36 10.02 10.18
CA GLU A 54 11.54 11.15 9.70
C GLU A 54 11.75 11.40 8.20
N ALA A 55 12.96 11.16 7.68
CA ALA A 55 13.27 11.28 6.26
C ALA A 55 12.46 10.32 5.36
N ASP A 56 12.13 9.12 5.85
CA ASP A 56 11.26 8.19 5.12
C ASP A 56 9.82 8.71 5.09
N MET A 57 9.35 9.27 6.20
CA MET A 57 8.01 9.86 6.32
C MET A 57 7.85 11.15 5.51
N GLN A 58 8.92 11.91 5.26
CA GLN A 58 8.88 13.10 4.39
C GLN A 58 8.36 12.77 2.98
N LYS A 59 8.57 11.54 2.48
CA LYS A 59 8.02 11.10 1.19
C LYS A 59 6.48 11.06 1.15
N LEU A 60 5.81 11.05 2.31
CA LEU A 60 4.34 11.09 2.42
C LEU A 60 3.78 12.51 2.23
N LEU A 61 4.63 13.54 2.32
CA LEU A 61 4.23 14.95 2.20
C LEU A 61 4.38 15.51 0.78
N ALA A 62 4.92 14.69 -0.14
CA ALA A 62 5.20 15.07 -1.53
C ALA A 62 3.94 15.05 -2.40
#